data_AF-A0A7C1LPP3-F1
#
_entry.id   AF-A0A7C1LPP3-F1
#
_cell.length_a   1.000
_cell.length_b   1.000
_cell.length_c   1.000
_cell.angle_alpha   90.00
_cell.angle_beta   90.00
_cell.angle_gamma   90.00
#
_symmetry.space_group_name_H-M   'P 1'
#
loop_
_entity.id
_entity.type
_entity.pdbx_description
1 polymer ?
#
loop_
_entity_poly.entity_id
_entity_poly.type
_entity_poly.pdbx_seq_one_letter_code
_entity_poly.pdbx_strand_id
1 'polypeptide(L)'
;MDLKACRYFDGSGNEYIINNDTKIILEYNPVKPLQSSSGIYDGGDYVKKEISELQYDKIISTLIEAKENRDIHINDRVKGSGMIILQEEDKESVYILEPGSKEIDYIERNLHNIIQN
;
A
#
# COMPACT_ATOMS: atom_id res chain seq x y z
N MET A 1 16.51 1.13 -9.37
CA MET A 1 15.41 0.14 -9.26
C MET A 1 14.36 0.63 -10.23
N ASP A 2 14.09 -0.13 -11.27
CA ASP A 2 13.09 0.25 -12.29
C ASP A 2 11.73 -0.30 -11.85
N LEU A 3 11.13 0.37 -10.86
CA LEU A 3 9.83 0.02 -10.30
C LEU A 3 8.73 0.48 -11.28
N LYS A 4 8.05 -0.47 -11.93
CA LYS A 4 6.94 -0.16 -12.86
C LYS A 4 5.66 0.17 -12.12
N ALA A 5 5.34 -0.63 -11.11
CA ALA A 5 4.15 -0.45 -10.30
C ALA A 5 4.39 -0.95 -8.88
N CYS A 6 3.67 -0.37 -7.93
CA CYS A 6 3.65 -0.81 -6.55
C CYS A 6 2.21 -0.95 -6.08
N ARG A 7 1.92 -2.02 -5.35
CA ARG A 7 0.66 -2.18 -4.64
C ARG A 7 0.92 -2.31 -3.16
N TYR A 8 0.05 -1.70 -2.36
CA TYR A 8 0.04 -1.84 -0.92
C TYR A 8 -1.35 -2.22 -0.44
N PHE A 9 -1.44 -3.21 0.43
CA PHE A 9 -2.67 -3.54 1.15
C PHE A 9 -2.50 -3.18 2.61
N ASP A 10 -3.44 -2.40 3.13
CA ASP A 10 -3.46 -2.02 4.54
C ASP A 10 -3.95 -3.16 5.44
N GLY A 11 -3.91 -2.91 6.76
CA GLY A 11 -4.35 -3.89 7.76
C GLY A 11 -5.84 -4.27 7.65
N SER A 12 -6.65 -3.46 6.97
CA SER A 12 -8.07 -3.71 6.69
C SER A 12 -8.32 -4.35 5.32
N GLY A 13 -7.29 -4.45 4.48
CA GLY A 13 -7.34 -4.98 3.13
C GLY A 13 -7.71 -3.98 2.04
N ASN A 14 -7.76 -2.68 2.34
CA ASN A 14 -7.88 -1.67 1.28
C ASN A 14 -6.60 -1.66 0.46
N GLU A 15 -6.76 -1.53 -0.86
CA GLU A 15 -5.66 -1.58 -1.80
C GLU A 15 -5.28 -0.17 -2.25
N TYR A 16 -3.99 0.09 -2.32
CA TYR A 16 -3.37 1.26 -2.91
C TYR A 16 -2.53 0.82 -4.09
N ILE A 17 -2.72 1.43 -5.25
CA ILE A 17 -1.97 1.15 -6.47
C ILE A 17 -1.23 2.44 -6.86
N ILE A 18 0.09 2.35 -6.97
CA ILE A 18 0.97 3.44 -7.38
C ILE A 18 1.61 3.06 -8.72
N ASN A 19 1.31 3.83 -9.76
CA ASN A 19 1.89 3.65 -11.09
C ASN A 19 2.72 4.87 -11.47
N ASN A 20 3.89 4.65 -12.09
CA ASN A 20 4.80 5.70 -12.55
C ASN A 20 5.19 5.45 -14.02
N ASP A 21 4.19 5.45 -14.89
CA ASP A 21 4.39 5.31 -16.34
C ASP A 21 4.49 6.71 -16.97
N THR A 22 3.45 7.18 -17.68
CA THR A 22 3.41 8.56 -18.23
C THR A 22 3.13 9.63 -17.18
N LYS A 23 2.40 9.26 -16.12
CA LYS A 23 2.01 10.13 -15.00
C LYS A 23 2.04 9.32 -13.72
N ILE A 24 2.33 9.98 -12.61
CA ILE A 24 2.30 9.32 -11.31
C ILE A 24 0.88 9.32 -10.77
N ILE A 25 0.25 8.16 -10.77
CA ILE A 25 -1.12 7.98 -10.30
C ILE A 25 -1.12 7.17 -9.01
N LEU A 26 -1.81 7.69 -8.00
CA LEU A 26 -2.24 6.95 -6.83
C LEU A 26 -3.73 6.61 -6.96
N GLU A 27 -4.03 5.33 -6.86
CA GLU A 27 -5.39 4.78 -6.87
C GLU A 27 -5.65 4.05 -5.54
N TYR A 28 -6.79 4.32 -4.94
CA TYR A 28 -7.25 3.73 -3.69
C TYR A 28 -8.55 2.96 -3.95
N ASN A 29 -8.48 1.66 -3.71
CA ASN A 29 -9.54 0.68 -3.86
C ASN A 29 -9.96 0.18 -2.47
N PRO A 30 -10.95 0.84 -1.84
CA PRO A 30 -11.44 0.44 -0.53
C PRO A 30 -12.22 -0.87 -0.58
N VAL A 31 -12.08 -1.69 0.45
CA VAL A 31 -12.96 -2.84 0.67
C VAL A 31 -14.35 -2.32 0.98
N LYS A 32 -15.35 -2.84 0.26
CA LYS A 32 -16.75 -2.54 0.50
C LYS A 32 -17.41 -3.59 1.41
N PRO A 33 -18.56 -3.26 2.05
CA PRO A 33 -19.26 -4.19 2.93
C PRO A 33 -19.52 -5.57 2.29
N LEU A 34 -19.86 -5.60 1.00
CA LEU A 34 -20.08 -6.82 0.24
C LEU A 34 -18.83 -7.71 0.08
N GLN A 35 -17.65 -7.13 0.21
CA GLN A 35 -16.35 -7.80 0.08
C GLN A 35 -15.72 -8.09 1.45
N SER A 36 -16.26 -7.51 2.52
CA SER A 36 -15.76 -7.71 3.88
C SER A 36 -16.28 -9.00 4.49
N SER A 37 -15.40 -9.74 5.17
CA SER A 37 -15.79 -10.91 5.97
C SER A 37 -16.79 -10.58 7.08
N SER A 38 -16.81 -9.33 7.57
CA SER A 38 -17.78 -8.89 8.59
C SER A 38 -19.12 -8.45 8.00
N GLY A 39 -19.18 -8.21 6.68
CA GLY A 39 -20.37 -7.66 6.01
C GLY A 39 -20.70 -6.21 6.35
N ILE A 40 -19.92 -5.56 7.22
CA ILE A 40 -20.21 -4.20 7.74
C ILE A 40 -19.06 -3.20 7.58
N TYR A 41 -17.85 -3.67 7.29
CA TYR A 41 -16.70 -2.78 7.08
C TYR A 41 -16.83 -2.05 5.74
N ASP A 42 -16.62 -0.74 5.75
CA ASP A 42 -16.51 0.10 4.55
C ASP A 42 -15.21 0.92 4.64
N GLY A 43 -14.32 0.71 3.69
CA GLY A 43 -13.05 1.44 3.57
C GLY A 43 -13.18 2.87 3.04
N GLY A 44 -14.40 3.35 2.77
CA GLY A 44 -14.65 4.68 2.23
C GLY A 44 -14.73 4.68 0.70
N ASP A 45 -14.56 5.84 0.07
CA ASP A 45 -14.78 5.98 -1.37
C ASP A 45 -13.54 5.71 -2.20
N TYR A 46 -13.75 5.23 -3.42
CA TYR A 46 -12.69 5.08 -4.42
C TYR A 46 -12.03 6.43 -4.71
N VAL A 47 -10.71 6.46 -4.76
CA VAL A 47 -9.94 7.66 -5.13
C VAL A 47 -8.97 7.30 -6.25
N LYS A 48 -8.88 8.15 -7.27
CA LYS A 48 -7.82 8.10 -8.29
C LYS A 48 -7.34 9.50 -8.53
N LYS A 49 -6.06 9.76 -8.26
CA LYS A 49 -5.47 11.09 -8.40
C LYS A 49 -4.06 11.03 -8.94
N GLU A 50 -3.70 12.06 -9.69
CA GLU A 50 -2.31 12.35 -10.03
C GLU A 50 -1.60 12.94 -8.81
N ILE A 51 -0.38 12.47 -8.54
CA ILE A 51 0.44 12.92 -7.40
C ILE A 51 1.76 13.49 -7.92
N SER A 52 2.41 14.32 -7.10
CA SER A 52 3.72 14.88 -7.45
C SER A 52 4.84 13.85 -7.27
N GLU A 53 5.96 14.07 -7.94
CA GLU A 53 7.20 13.29 -7.73
C GLU A 53 7.61 13.27 -6.25
N LEU A 54 7.50 14.40 -5.54
CA LEU A 54 7.81 14.45 -4.11
C LEU A 54 6.91 13.53 -3.27
N GLN A 55 5.62 13.43 -3.61
CA GLN A 55 4.70 12.52 -2.94
C GLN A 55 5.03 11.06 -3.26
N TYR A 56 5.36 10.78 -4.52
CA TYR A 56 5.79 9.47 -4.98
C TYR A 56 7.03 8.99 -4.24
N ASP A 57 8.10 9.79 -4.26
CA ASP A 57 9.38 9.45 -3.63
C ASP A 57 9.19 9.15 -2.15
N LYS A 58 8.36 9.94 -1.46
CA LYS A 58 8.04 9.72 -0.05
C LYS A 58 7.30 8.39 0.18
N ILE A 59 6.33 8.06 -0.66
CA ILE A 59 5.60 6.78 -0.56
C ILE A 59 6.58 5.62 -0.80
N ILE A 60 7.34 5.68 -1.90
CA ILE A 60 8.25 4.60 -2.30
C ILE A 60 9.37 4.41 -1.29
N SER A 61 9.98 5.48 -0.78
CA SER A 61 11.02 5.37 0.25
C SER A 61 10.49 4.66 1.49
N THR A 62 9.28 5.01 1.92
CA THR A 62 8.64 4.40 3.08
C THR A 62 8.38 2.91 2.88
N LEU A 63 7.88 2.52 1.71
CA LEU A 63 7.62 1.12 1.38
C LEU A 63 8.92 0.31 1.27
N ILE A 64 9.98 0.90 0.70
CA ILE A 64 11.30 0.26 0.63
C ILE A 64 11.90 0.10 2.04
N GLU A 65 11.80 1.10 2.91
CA GLU A 65 12.27 0.99 4.30
C GLU A 65 11.58 -0.16 5.05
N ALA A 66 10.26 -0.27 4.93
CA ALA A 66 9.49 -1.37 5.53
C ALA A 66 9.85 -2.74 4.94
N LYS A 67 10.11 -2.79 3.63
CA LYS A 67 10.61 -3.99 2.94
C LYS A 67 12.00 -4.41 3.45
N GLU A 68 12.91 -3.48 3.73
CA GLU A 68 14.26 -3.85 4.16
C GLU A 68 14.31 -4.27 5.64
N ASN A 69 13.32 -3.86 6.45
CA ASN A 69 13.20 -4.31 7.82
C ASN A 69 12.63 -5.75 7.91
N ARG A 70 13.51 -6.75 7.92
CA ARG A 70 13.13 -8.17 7.97
C ARG A 70 12.54 -8.61 9.30
N ASP A 71 12.76 -7.87 10.38
CA ASP A 71 12.27 -8.23 11.72
C ASP A 71 10.75 -8.13 11.82
N ILE A 72 10.13 -7.32 10.96
CA ILE A 72 8.69 -7.15 10.88
C ILE A 72 8.05 -7.99 9.77
N HIS A 73 8.76 -8.96 9.19
CA HIS A 73 8.20 -9.80 8.12
C HIS A 73 7.55 -11.06 8.67
N ILE A 74 6.39 -11.40 8.12
CA ILE A 74 5.69 -12.64 8.40
C ILE A 74 5.46 -13.44 7.11
N ASN A 75 5.26 -14.75 7.24
CA ASN A 75 5.09 -15.62 6.07
C ASN A 75 3.68 -15.61 5.49
N ASP A 76 2.67 -15.49 6.37
CA ASP A 76 1.26 -15.61 6.02
C ASP A 76 0.51 -14.34 6.40
N ARG A 77 -0.38 -13.90 5.51
CA ARG A 77 -1.21 -12.72 5.76
C ARG A 77 -2.20 -13.01 6.89
N VAL A 78 -2.26 -12.11 7.87
CA VAL A 78 -3.21 -12.17 9.00
C VAL A 78 -3.98 -10.86 9.10
N LYS A 79 -5.07 -10.83 9.88
CA LYS A 79 -5.81 -9.58 10.08
C LYS A 79 -4.89 -8.50 10.67
N GLY A 80 -4.90 -7.31 10.08
CA GLY A 80 -4.03 -6.21 10.50
C GLY A 80 -2.63 -6.20 9.88
N SER A 81 -2.25 -7.20 9.09
CA SER A 81 -0.96 -7.20 8.39
C SER A 81 -1.01 -6.30 7.16
N GLY A 82 0.06 -5.53 6.93
CA GLY A 82 0.29 -4.83 5.67
C GLY A 82 0.89 -5.78 4.63
N MET A 83 0.67 -5.52 3.34
CA MET A 83 1.30 -6.30 2.27
C MET A 83 1.79 -5.37 1.16
N ILE A 84 3.08 -5.46 0.84
CA ILE A 84 3.73 -4.72 -0.23
C ILE A 84 3.95 -5.67 -1.40
N ILE A 85 3.50 -5.26 -2.59
CA ILE A 85 3.82 -5.94 -3.85
C ILE A 85 4.59 -4.96 -4.74
N LEU A 86 5.83 -5.30 -5.07
CA LEU A 86 6.67 -4.51 -5.96
C LEU A 86 6.76 -5.21 -7.31
N GLN A 87 6.36 -4.49 -8.36
CA GLN A 87 6.48 -4.94 -9.75
C GLN A 87 7.68 -4.27 -10.41
N GLU A 88 8.73 -5.05 -10.60
CA GLU A 88 9.89 -4.72 -11.45
C GLU A 88 9.68 -5.31 -12.85
N GLU A 89 10.60 -5.06 -13.79
CA GLU A 89 10.40 -5.41 -15.21
C GLU A 89 9.95 -6.86 -15.45
N ASP A 90 10.62 -7.82 -14.83
CA ASP A 90 10.36 -9.26 -15.01
C ASP A 90 10.07 -9.98 -13.69
N LYS A 91 9.88 -9.23 -12.59
CA LYS A 91 9.78 -9.80 -11.25
C LYS A 91 8.71 -9.11 -10.42
N GLU A 92 7.83 -9.91 -9.85
CA GLU A 92 6.98 -9.51 -8.74
C GLU A 92 7.62 -9.99 -7.43
N SER A 93 7.68 -9.11 -6.43
CA SER A 93 8.12 -9.47 -5.08
C SER A 93 7.05 -9.07 -4.07
N VAL A 94 6.73 -9.99 -3.15
CA VAL A 94 5.71 -9.80 -2.12
C VAL A 94 6.37 -9.79 -0.75
N TYR A 95 6.00 -8.82 0.08
CA TYR A 95 6.46 -8.66 1.47
C TYR A 95 5.25 -8.47 2.37
N ILE A 96 5.11 -9.29 3.40
CA ILE A 96 4.00 -9.20 4.36
C ILE A 96 4.55 -8.69 5.68
N LEU A 97 3.95 -7.61 6.18
CA LEU A 97 4.38 -6.90 7.38
C LEU A 97 3.55 -7.34 8.60
N GLU A 98 4.21 -7.52 9.74
CA GLU A 98 3.60 -7.90 11.00
C GLU A 98 2.59 -6.83 11.47
N PRO A 99 1.38 -7.21 11.88
CA PRO A 99 0.40 -6.29 12.45
C PRO A 99 0.97 -5.49 13.62
N GLY A 100 0.69 -4.18 13.64
CA GLY A 100 1.12 -3.30 14.74
C GLY A 100 2.59 -2.86 14.66
N SER A 101 3.30 -3.19 13.57
CA SER A 101 4.58 -2.56 13.25
C SER A 101 4.40 -1.06 13.01
N LYS A 102 5.40 -0.26 13.40
CA LYS A 102 5.35 1.21 13.27
C LYS A 102 5.35 1.64 11.81
N GLU A 103 5.92 0.80 10.95
CA GLU A 103 6.03 0.96 9.52
C GLU A 103 4.65 0.95 8.86
N ILE A 104 3.75 0.03 9.25
CA ILE A 104 2.36 0.01 8.78
C ILE A 104 1.68 1.34 9.11
N ASP A 105 1.73 1.77 10.37
CA ASP A 105 1.12 3.03 10.81
C ASP A 105 1.64 4.24 10.03
N TYR A 106 2.94 4.24 9.72
CA TYR A 106 3.59 5.33 8.99
C TYR A 106 3.24 5.30 7.49
N ILE A 107 3.21 4.13 6.85
CA ILE A 107 2.77 3.95 5.46
C ILE A 107 1.32 4.43 5.31
N GLU A 108 0.41 3.89 6.13
CA GLU A 108 -1.02 4.15 6.03
C GLU A 108 -1.33 5.63 6.28
N ARG A 109 -0.68 6.26 7.26
CA ARG A 109 -0.83 7.71 7.49
C ARG A 109 -0.38 8.55 6.30
N ASN A 110 0.75 8.21 5.67
CA ASN A 110 1.24 8.95 4.51
C ASN A 110 0.29 8.80 3.32
N LEU A 111 -0.16 7.58 3.03
CA LEU A 111 -1.12 7.32 1.94
C LEU A 111 -2.46 8.01 2.19
N HIS A 112 -2.99 7.93 3.41
CA HIS A 112 -4.25 8.58 3.78
C HIS A 112 -4.20 10.10 3.62
N ASN A 113 -3.11 10.73 4.07
CA ASN A 113 -2.89 12.16 3.89
C ASN A 113 -2.85 12.56 2.41
N ILE A 114 -2.32 11.70 1.54
CA ILE A 114 -2.27 12.00 0.10
C ILE A 114 -3.65 11.85 -0.52
N ILE A 115 -4.47 10.86 -0.15
CA ILE A 115 -5.80 10.69 -0.77
C ILE A 115 -6.84 11.70 -0.26
N GLN A 116 -6.68 12.27 0.94
CA GLN A 116 -7.61 13.24 1.51
C GLN A 116 -7.35 14.70 1.11
N ASN A 117 -6.12 15.03 0.73
CA ASN A 117 -5.73 16.36 0.24
C ASN A 117 -5.84 16.45 -1.29
#